data_AF-A0A1I2FWW7-F1
#
_entry.id   AF-A0A1I2FWW7-F1
#
_cell.length_a   1.000
_cell.length_b   1.000
_cell.length_c   1.000
_cell.angle_alpha   90.00
_cell.angle_beta   90.00
_cell.angle_gamma   90.00
#
_symmetry.space_group_name_H-M   'P 1'
#
loop_
_entity.id
_entity.type
_entity.pdbx_description
1 polymer ?
#
loop_
_entity_poly.entity_id
_entity_poly.type
_entity_poly.pdbx_seq_one_letter_code
_entity_poly.pdbx_strand_id
1 'polypeptide(L)'
;MRNLSAISVLFACISINTSCNKPSSAVTDPEKNALKLAAATATSITVNCSSNEGAVNPLNWGVGAPDKYMWWPGNTALQQRISDAKIKIVRVGPVQLGNYNGRDMYPAVDSWNFTDMDKILNSIFDAGAQPSFTIVGYPKGVAEKDWAAYAHFMEGVIKRYNVQKALGDNRTVKYWEMWNESTNEGDGILNQTEYKAFVQTVGNALKAQDPTIKLIGPAHSWSDLGTGGWVSFAAKELESQLDILSWHDYGPDPVSSDAERMNWQKEHYYDKIIEGRTGGIGGALTGPSGKKYGAAITEYNMSHADGGSTYNLKYHSEFNATYAGSAIINALKAKADLFLFYNLSETGTNLLGLLDNSSFAPYKPYYTIYLFGNYTGTRALTATGGATSLDYYASKDTVSGKYYLTLVNKSVDGTTFNVTVNLSNISGATGTVKIRKVDASTNPTSNTSISYSTSKFTYSIAPYSVVSFEVAAATGTL
;
A
#
# COMPACT_ATOMS: atom_id res chain seq x y z
N MET A 1 -55.30 -44.31 -32.84
CA MET A 1 -55.46 -42.88 -33.12
C MET A 1 -55.20 -42.08 -31.85
N ARG A 2 -54.00 -41.51 -31.72
CA ARG A 2 -53.68 -40.24 -31.03
C ARG A 2 -52.26 -39.89 -31.46
N ASN A 3 -52.20 -38.89 -32.34
CA ASN A 3 -51.00 -38.45 -33.03
C ASN A 3 -50.20 -37.48 -32.17
N LEU A 4 -48.87 -37.62 -32.28
CA LEU A 4 -47.87 -36.60 -32.04
C LEU A 4 -48.00 -35.47 -33.07
N SER A 5 -47.83 -34.23 -32.63
CA SER A 5 -47.35 -33.13 -33.49
C SER A 5 -46.68 -32.05 -32.65
N ALA A 6 -45.43 -31.77 -33.02
CA ALA A 6 -44.52 -30.76 -32.49
C ALA A 6 -44.74 -29.39 -33.15
N ILE A 7 -43.84 -28.43 -32.82
CA ILE A 7 -43.52 -27.14 -33.51
C ILE A 7 -44.41 -25.97 -33.04
N SER A 8 -43.93 -24.79 -32.58
CA SER A 8 -42.60 -24.20 -32.39
C SER A 8 -42.73 -23.01 -31.42
N VAL A 9 -41.79 -22.84 -30.49
CA VAL A 9 -41.67 -21.62 -29.68
C VAL A 9 -40.65 -20.70 -30.34
N LEU A 10 -41.12 -19.52 -30.71
CA LEU A 10 -40.35 -18.44 -31.32
C LEU A 10 -39.43 -17.83 -30.25
N PHE A 11 -38.12 -18.12 -30.31
CA PHE A 11 -37.11 -17.37 -29.55
C PHE A 11 -36.84 -16.05 -30.27
N ALA A 12 -37.34 -14.95 -29.72
CA ALA A 12 -36.90 -13.62 -30.10
C ALA A 12 -35.51 -13.38 -29.50
N CYS A 13 -34.48 -13.49 -30.34
CA CYS A 13 -33.15 -12.96 -30.04
C CYS A 13 -33.22 -11.43 -29.95
N ILE A 14 -33.34 -10.89 -28.74
CA ILE A 14 -32.98 -9.50 -28.47
C ILE A 14 -31.47 -9.47 -28.31
N SER A 15 -30.78 -9.16 -29.40
CA SER A 15 -29.36 -8.81 -29.39
C SER A 15 -29.22 -7.47 -28.67
N ILE A 16 -28.91 -7.50 -27.37
CA ILE A 16 -28.50 -6.30 -26.64
C ILE A 16 -27.09 -5.96 -27.11
N ASN A 17 -27.03 -5.01 -28.02
CA ASN A 17 -25.80 -4.45 -28.56
C ASN A 17 -25.15 -3.58 -27.47
N THR A 18 -24.27 -4.17 -26.65
CA THR A 18 -23.43 -3.42 -25.69
C THR A 18 -22.27 -2.76 -26.43
N SER A 19 -22.58 -1.80 -27.31
CA SER A 19 -21.61 -0.81 -27.73
C SER A 19 -21.36 0.13 -26.55
N CYS A 20 -20.34 -0.19 -25.75
CA CYS A 20 -19.71 0.78 -24.86
C CYS A 20 -19.12 1.89 -25.74
N ASN A 21 -19.94 2.91 -26.02
CA ASN A 21 -19.45 4.17 -26.56
C ASN A 21 -18.49 4.76 -25.53
N LYS A 22 -17.19 4.62 -25.77
CA LYS A 22 -16.18 5.52 -25.18
C LYS A 22 -16.64 6.94 -25.49
N PRO A 23 -16.83 7.83 -24.51
CA PRO A 23 -16.95 9.24 -24.82
C PRO A 23 -15.59 9.69 -25.38
N SER A 24 -15.51 9.85 -26.70
CA SER A 24 -14.46 10.61 -27.35
C SER A 24 -14.77 12.10 -27.22
N SER A 25 -14.78 12.61 -26.00
CA SER A 25 -14.61 14.03 -25.76
C SER A 25 -13.22 14.18 -25.16
N ALA A 26 -12.29 14.68 -25.98
CA ALA A 26 -11.07 15.27 -25.48
C ALA A 26 -11.47 16.40 -24.53
N VAL A 27 -11.53 16.10 -23.24
CA VAL A 27 -11.47 17.10 -22.19
C VAL A 27 -10.07 17.68 -22.33
N THR A 28 -9.96 18.77 -23.07
CA THR A 28 -8.77 19.60 -23.10
C THR A 28 -8.62 20.16 -21.69
N ASP A 29 -7.74 19.53 -20.92
CA ASP A 29 -7.29 20.00 -19.62
C ASP A 29 -6.85 21.49 -19.75
N PRO A 30 -7.61 22.44 -19.18
CA PRO A 30 -7.31 23.87 -19.29
C PRO A 30 -5.98 24.25 -18.60
N GLU A 31 -5.39 23.35 -17.79
CA GLU A 31 -4.11 23.58 -17.12
C GLU A 31 -2.88 23.22 -18.00
N LYS A 32 -3.07 22.69 -19.21
CA LYS A 32 -1.97 22.57 -20.20
C LYS A 32 -1.59 23.90 -20.86
N ASN A 33 -1.77 25.02 -20.16
CA ASN A 33 -1.09 26.26 -20.50
C ASN A 33 0.41 26.05 -20.31
N ALA A 34 1.18 26.38 -21.35
CA ALA A 34 2.63 26.23 -21.39
C ALA A 34 3.29 26.74 -20.11
N LEU A 35 3.70 25.83 -19.23
CA LEU A 35 4.61 26.12 -18.15
C LEU A 35 5.85 26.74 -18.81
N LYS A 36 6.03 28.06 -18.63
CA LYS A 36 7.31 28.70 -18.94
C LYS A 36 8.35 27.88 -18.18
N LEU A 37 9.31 27.31 -18.90
CA LEU A 37 10.48 26.66 -18.32
C LEU A 37 11.18 27.68 -17.42
N ALA A 38 10.82 27.66 -16.13
CA ALA A 38 11.55 28.39 -15.11
C ALA A 38 12.99 27.85 -15.11
N ALA A 39 13.96 28.73 -14.92
CA ALA A 39 15.34 28.31 -14.76
C ALA A 39 15.41 27.29 -13.61
N ALA A 40 16.14 26.19 -13.81
CA ALA A 40 16.22 25.14 -12.81
C ALA A 40 16.85 25.68 -11.51
N THR A 41 16.20 25.39 -10.38
CA THR A 41 16.61 25.83 -9.05
C THR A 41 17.73 24.93 -8.53
N ALA A 42 18.88 25.50 -8.19
CA ALA A 42 19.99 24.75 -7.63
C ALA A 42 19.71 24.38 -6.16
N THR A 43 19.99 23.13 -5.79
CA THR A 43 19.97 22.67 -4.40
C THR A 43 21.03 21.59 -4.19
N SER A 44 21.28 21.21 -2.94
CA SER A 44 22.20 20.13 -2.60
C SER A 44 21.62 19.19 -1.55
N ILE A 45 21.95 17.91 -1.68
CA ILE A 45 21.65 16.87 -0.69
C ILE A 45 22.97 16.20 -0.31
N THR A 46 23.22 16.06 0.99
CA THR A 46 24.40 15.35 1.50
C THR A 46 23.96 14.03 2.11
N VAL A 47 24.47 12.91 1.59
CA VAL A 47 24.26 11.57 2.13
C VAL A 47 25.49 11.17 2.93
N ASN A 48 25.30 10.67 4.16
CA ASN A 48 26.37 10.08 4.94
C ASN A 48 26.45 8.57 4.71
N CYS A 49 27.36 8.14 3.84
CA CYS A 49 27.52 6.75 3.43
C CYS A 49 28.00 5.82 4.56
N SER A 50 28.56 6.35 5.65
CA SER A 50 28.96 5.54 6.82
C SER A 50 27.89 5.44 7.91
N SER A 51 26.83 6.25 7.83
CA SER A 51 25.75 6.27 8.82
C SER A 51 24.92 4.98 8.85
N ASN A 52 24.13 4.83 9.92
CA ASN A 52 23.19 3.74 10.13
C ASN A 52 22.00 4.22 10.98
N GLU A 53 20.88 4.50 10.33
CA GLU A 53 19.62 4.92 10.98
C GLU A 53 18.70 3.73 11.34
N GLY A 54 19.20 2.51 11.16
CA GLY A 54 18.49 1.26 11.38
C GLY A 54 18.15 0.51 10.10
N ALA A 55 17.34 -0.54 10.24
CA ALA A 55 16.87 -1.33 9.11
C ALA A 55 15.81 -0.55 8.30
N VAL A 56 15.85 -0.70 6.98
CA VAL A 56 14.74 -0.28 6.11
C VAL A 56 13.60 -1.27 6.29
N ASN A 57 12.38 -0.79 6.54
CA ASN A 57 11.19 -1.63 6.62
C ASN A 57 10.58 -1.82 5.21
N PRO A 58 10.67 -3.02 4.61
CA PRO A 58 10.13 -3.23 3.27
C PRO A 58 8.60 -3.36 3.22
N LEU A 59 7.94 -3.30 4.37
CA LEU A 59 6.48 -3.27 4.47
C LEU A 59 5.91 -1.86 4.21
N ASN A 60 6.76 -0.85 3.97
CA ASN A 60 6.33 0.52 3.73
C ASN A 60 6.02 0.86 2.25
N TRP A 61 6.11 -0.12 1.36
CA TRP A 61 5.58 -0.06 0.00
C TRP A 61 4.68 -1.27 -0.27
N GLY A 62 3.95 -1.67 0.77
CA GLY A 62 2.92 -2.70 0.65
C GLY A 62 1.72 -2.20 -0.14
N VAL A 63 0.80 -3.11 -0.43
CA VAL A 63 -0.39 -2.82 -1.25
C VAL A 63 -1.60 -3.55 -0.74
N GLY A 64 -2.80 -3.03 -1.03
CA GLY A 64 -4.03 -3.81 -1.03
C GLY A 64 -4.06 -4.80 -2.20
N ALA A 65 -4.63 -5.98 -1.96
CA ALA A 65 -5.00 -6.90 -3.03
C ALA A 65 -5.97 -6.24 -4.02
N PRO A 66 -6.20 -6.82 -5.20
CA PRO A 66 -7.30 -6.37 -6.02
C PRO A 66 -8.62 -6.46 -5.27
N ASP A 67 -9.51 -5.53 -5.60
CA ASP A 67 -10.76 -5.32 -4.89
C ASP A 67 -11.66 -6.57 -4.85
N LYS A 68 -12.52 -6.64 -3.83
CA LYS A 68 -13.38 -7.76 -3.46
C LYS A 68 -14.35 -8.19 -4.57
N TYR A 69 -14.65 -7.34 -5.54
CA TYR A 69 -15.59 -7.64 -6.63
C TYR A 69 -14.96 -8.47 -7.77
N MET A 70 -13.64 -8.71 -7.75
CA MET A 70 -12.95 -9.48 -8.76
C MET A 70 -12.28 -10.73 -8.18
N TRP A 71 -12.61 -11.89 -8.73
CA TRP A 71 -11.88 -13.12 -8.41
C TRP A 71 -10.52 -13.17 -9.12
N TRP A 72 -9.48 -12.72 -8.42
CA TRP A 72 -8.09 -12.70 -8.88
C TRP A 72 -7.18 -13.89 -8.45
N PRO A 73 -7.51 -14.73 -7.44
CA PRO A 73 -6.62 -15.82 -7.02
C PRO A 73 -6.23 -16.77 -8.15
N GLY A 74 -4.93 -17.08 -8.24
CA GLY A 74 -4.33 -17.90 -9.30
C GLY A 74 -3.93 -17.12 -10.56
N ASN A 75 -4.16 -15.80 -10.61
CA ASN A 75 -3.73 -14.98 -11.74
C ASN A 75 -2.21 -14.78 -11.76
N THR A 76 -1.53 -15.38 -12.74
CA THR A 76 -0.07 -15.34 -12.85
C THR A 76 0.48 -13.95 -13.23
N ALA A 77 -0.28 -13.14 -13.95
CA ALA A 77 0.13 -11.78 -14.27
C ALA A 77 0.17 -10.90 -13.02
N LEU A 78 -0.85 -10.98 -12.17
CA LEU A 78 -0.89 -10.31 -10.86
C LEU A 78 0.29 -10.76 -9.96
N GLN A 79 0.50 -12.06 -9.85
CA GLN A 79 1.63 -12.63 -9.08
C GLN A 79 2.96 -12.10 -9.59
N GLN A 80 3.14 -12.06 -10.92
CA GLN A 80 4.33 -11.51 -11.54
C GLN A 80 4.50 -10.03 -11.21
N ARG A 81 3.44 -9.22 -11.19
CA ARG A 81 3.52 -7.80 -10.79
C ARG A 81 3.95 -7.63 -9.34
N ILE A 82 3.41 -8.43 -8.42
CA ILE A 82 3.82 -8.41 -7.01
C ILE A 82 5.31 -8.76 -6.87
N SER A 83 5.75 -9.82 -7.56
CA SER A 83 7.14 -10.28 -7.56
C SER A 83 8.10 -9.28 -8.22
N ASP A 84 7.77 -8.76 -9.40
CA ASP A 84 8.57 -7.78 -10.15
C ASP A 84 8.85 -6.54 -9.32
N ALA A 85 7.82 -6.02 -8.63
CA ALA A 85 7.94 -4.85 -7.76
C ALA A 85 8.52 -5.18 -6.37
N LYS A 86 8.81 -6.45 -6.07
CA LYS A 86 9.28 -6.92 -4.75
C LYS A 86 8.42 -6.40 -3.61
N ILE A 87 7.11 -6.40 -3.82
CA ILE A 87 6.12 -6.07 -2.80
C ILE A 87 6.22 -7.13 -1.71
N LYS A 88 6.43 -6.72 -0.46
CA LYS A 88 6.65 -7.65 0.66
C LYS A 88 5.42 -7.94 1.49
N ILE A 89 4.34 -7.18 1.30
CA ILE A 89 3.10 -7.38 2.03
C ILE A 89 1.90 -6.99 1.16
N VAL A 90 0.87 -7.83 1.21
CA VAL A 90 -0.40 -7.63 0.51
C VAL A 90 -1.53 -7.73 1.52
N ARG A 91 -2.29 -6.65 1.70
CA ARG A 91 -3.53 -6.62 2.49
C ARG A 91 -4.66 -7.29 1.72
N VAL A 92 -5.36 -8.21 2.35
CA VAL A 92 -6.47 -8.94 1.72
C VAL A 92 -7.53 -9.26 2.75
N GLY A 93 -8.81 -9.14 2.38
CA GLY A 93 -9.94 -9.68 3.13
C GLY A 93 -10.48 -10.96 2.47
N PRO A 94 -10.01 -12.17 2.84
CA PRO A 94 -10.40 -13.39 2.12
C PRO A 94 -11.87 -13.78 2.29
N VAL A 95 -12.45 -13.50 3.46
CA VAL A 95 -13.88 -13.73 3.74
C VAL A 95 -14.73 -12.83 2.86
N GLN A 96 -14.43 -11.53 2.88
CA GLN A 96 -15.06 -10.52 2.04
C GLN A 96 -14.95 -10.89 0.54
N LEU A 97 -13.74 -11.16 0.04
CA LEU A 97 -13.53 -11.59 -1.35
C LEU A 97 -14.36 -12.84 -1.69
N GLY A 98 -14.42 -13.83 -0.80
CA GLY A 98 -15.25 -15.02 -0.97
C GLY A 98 -16.74 -14.68 -1.09
N ASN A 99 -17.26 -13.86 -0.18
CA ASN A 99 -18.66 -13.45 -0.13
C ASN A 99 -19.10 -12.76 -1.44
N TYR A 100 -18.35 -11.78 -1.92
CA TYR A 100 -18.67 -11.03 -3.14
C TYR A 100 -18.60 -11.86 -4.43
N ASN A 101 -17.92 -13.01 -4.39
CA ASN A 101 -17.75 -13.89 -5.55
C ASN A 101 -18.51 -15.22 -5.43
N GLY A 102 -19.42 -15.36 -4.46
CA GLY A 102 -20.20 -16.59 -4.25
C GLY A 102 -19.36 -17.79 -3.83
N ARG A 103 -18.22 -17.55 -3.19
CA ARG A 103 -17.21 -18.52 -2.76
C ARG A 103 -17.05 -18.48 -1.25
N ASP A 104 -18.16 -18.70 -0.55
CA ASP A 104 -18.20 -18.64 0.91
C ASP A 104 -17.19 -19.65 1.51
N MET A 105 -16.35 -19.15 2.43
CA MET A 105 -15.30 -19.90 3.08
C MET A 105 -15.79 -20.72 4.27
N TYR A 106 -17.02 -20.45 4.73
CA TYR A 106 -17.68 -21.13 5.83
C TYR A 106 -19.20 -21.15 5.61
N PRO A 107 -19.69 -21.93 4.62
CA PRO A 107 -21.09 -21.92 4.19
C PRO A 107 -22.11 -22.37 5.25
N ALA A 108 -21.68 -23.10 6.27
CA ALA A 108 -22.50 -23.56 7.40
C ALA A 108 -21.62 -23.77 8.64
N VAL A 109 -22.26 -23.83 9.82
CA VAL A 109 -21.57 -24.16 11.08
C VAL A 109 -20.79 -25.47 10.91
N ASP A 110 -19.53 -25.48 11.37
CA ASP A 110 -18.57 -26.58 11.26
C ASP A 110 -18.20 -27.02 9.84
N SER A 111 -18.44 -26.19 8.83
CA SER A 111 -18.17 -26.51 7.43
C SER A 111 -17.23 -25.48 6.78
N TRP A 112 -15.92 -25.64 6.95
CA TRP A 112 -14.91 -24.81 6.29
C TRP A 112 -14.69 -25.22 4.83
N ASN A 113 -14.66 -24.23 3.93
CA ASN A 113 -14.19 -24.37 2.57
C ASN A 113 -12.85 -23.65 2.41
N PHE A 114 -11.76 -24.38 2.62
CA PHE A 114 -10.41 -23.80 2.51
C PHE A 114 -9.87 -23.74 1.09
N THR A 115 -10.50 -24.39 0.11
CA THR A 115 -9.96 -24.49 -1.26
C THR A 115 -9.69 -23.13 -1.88
N ASP A 116 -10.63 -22.20 -1.73
CA ASP A 116 -10.52 -20.87 -2.32
C ASP A 116 -9.68 -19.93 -1.45
N MET A 117 -9.67 -20.11 -0.13
CA MET A 117 -8.75 -19.40 0.77
C MET A 117 -7.29 -19.80 0.56
N ASP A 118 -7.01 -21.09 0.35
CA ASP A 118 -5.69 -21.61 -0.01
C ASP A 118 -5.19 -20.93 -1.31
N LYS A 119 -6.05 -20.77 -2.33
CA LYS A 119 -5.68 -20.09 -3.59
C LYS A 119 -5.35 -18.61 -3.38
N ILE A 120 -6.12 -17.91 -2.55
CA ILE A 120 -5.89 -16.50 -2.20
C ILE A 120 -4.50 -16.36 -1.57
N LEU A 121 -4.24 -17.12 -0.52
CA LEU A 121 -2.99 -17.02 0.25
C LEU A 121 -1.79 -17.52 -0.56
N ASN A 122 -1.92 -18.64 -1.29
CA ASN A 122 -0.85 -19.11 -2.18
C ASN A 122 -0.50 -18.08 -3.24
N SER A 123 -1.46 -17.35 -3.80
CA SER A 123 -1.15 -16.33 -4.80
C SER A 123 -0.24 -15.23 -4.25
N ILE A 124 -0.42 -14.85 -2.99
CA ILE A 124 0.42 -13.85 -2.32
C ILE A 124 1.79 -14.45 -1.98
N PHE A 125 1.82 -15.66 -1.41
CA PHE A 125 3.06 -16.33 -1.02
C PHE A 125 3.93 -16.72 -2.23
N ASP A 126 3.33 -17.21 -3.30
CA ASP A 126 4.01 -17.59 -4.55
C ASP A 126 4.65 -16.37 -5.22
N ALA A 127 4.06 -15.19 -5.06
CA ALA A 127 4.64 -13.92 -5.48
C ALA A 127 5.76 -13.40 -4.55
N GLY A 128 6.08 -14.11 -3.46
CA GLY A 128 7.12 -13.75 -2.50
C GLY A 128 6.73 -12.67 -1.49
N ALA A 129 5.42 -12.49 -1.25
CA ALA A 129 4.87 -11.53 -0.31
C ALA A 129 4.20 -12.19 0.91
N GLN A 130 4.08 -11.42 1.99
CA GLN A 130 3.35 -11.80 3.20
C GLN A 130 1.89 -11.32 3.13
N PRO A 131 0.88 -12.17 3.39
CA PRO A 131 -0.48 -11.70 3.58
C PRO A 131 -0.61 -10.88 4.88
N SER A 132 -1.31 -9.74 4.80
CA SER A 132 -1.98 -9.09 5.93
C SER A 132 -3.46 -9.42 5.83
N PHE A 133 -3.94 -10.31 6.70
CA PHE A 133 -5.28 -10.89 6.62
C PHE A 133 -6.27 -9.99 7.36
N THR A 134 -7.13 -9.30 6.62
CA THR A 134 -8.22 -8.50 7.16
C THR A 134 -9.43 -9.39 7.46
N ILE A 135 -9.85 -9.39 8.72
CA ILE A 135 -10.99 -10.17 9.22
C ILE A 135 -12.22 -9.26 9.16
N VAL A 136 -12.97 -9.33 8.06
CA VAL A 136 -14.14 -8.49 7.81
C VAL A 136 -15.22 -9.26 7.02
N GLY A 137 -16.47 -8.89 7.26
CA GLY A 137 -17.65 -9.54 6.68
C GLY A 137 -18.03 -10.82 7.42
N TYR A 138 -19.25 -11.30 7.16
CA TYR A 138 -19.81 -12.49 7.79
C TYR A 138 -19.93 -13.63 6.78
N PRO A 139 -19.29 -14.79 6.98
CA PRO A 139 -19.60 -15.98 6.19
C PRO A 139 -20.97 -16.54 6.62
N LYS A 140 -21.65 -17.29 5.76
CA LYS A 140 -23.03 -17.80 6.01
C LYS A 140 -23.18 -18.65 7.27
N GLY A 141 -22.14 -19.39 7.65
CA GLY A 141 -22.13 -20.23 8.85
C GLY A 141 -22.03 -19.44 10.16
N VAL A 142 -21.94 -18.11 10.10
CA VAL A 142 -21.85 -17.23 11.27
C VAL A 142 -22.99 -16.22 11.20
N ALA A 143 -23.87 -16.23 12.22
CA ALA A 143 -24.89 -15.19 12.35
C ALA A 143 -24.23 -13.82 12.58
N GLU A 144 -24.85 -12.76 12.07
CA GLU A 144 -24.34 -11.39 12.22
C GLU A 144 -24.11 -11.07 13.71
N LYS A 145 -22.92 -10.56 14.03
CA LYS A 145 -22.46 -10.20 15.38
C LYS A 145 -22.43 -11.34 16.40
N ASP A 146 -22.54 -12.60 15.98
CA ASP A 146 -22.24 -13.75 16.83
C ASP A 146 -20.72 -13.98 16.91
N TRP A 147 -20.07 -13.28 17.84
CA TRP A 147 -18.62 -13.32 17.98
C TRP A 147 -18.08 -14.65 18.49
N ALA A 148 -18.90 -15.46 19.16
CA ALA A 148 -18.50 -16.80 19.58
C ALA A 148 -18.43 -17.74 18.38
N ALA A 149 -19.47 -17.72 17.52
CA ALA A 149 -19.45 -18.47 16.27
C ALA A 149 -18.35 -17.97 15.31
N TYR A 150 -18.14 -16.66 15.24
CA TYR A 150 -17.05 -16.08 14.44
C TYR A 150 -15.67 -16.51 14.95
N ALA A 151 -15.45 -16.49 16.27
CA ALA A 151 -14.21 -16.95 16.88
C ALA A 151 -13.94 -18.42 16.56
N HIS A 152 -14.95 -19.29 16.68
CA HIS A 152 -14.84 -20.70 16.31
C HIS A 152 -14.46 -20.90 14.84
N PHE A 153 -15.09 -20.16 13.93
CA PHE A 153 -14.69 -20.16 12.52
C PHE A 153 -13.20 -19.76 12.35
N MET A 154 -12.79 -18.66 12.98
CA MET A 154 -11.42 -18.14 12.87
C MET A 154 -10.37 -19.03 13.53
N GLU A 155 -10.72 -19.77 14.60
CA GLU A 155 -9.85 -20.80 15.18
C GLU A 155 -9.49 -21.87 14.15
N GLY A 156 -10.47 -22.33 13.37
CA GLY A 156 -10.24 -23.27 12.27
C GLY A 156 -9.30 -22.69 11.20
N VAL A 157 -9.49 -21.40 10.85
CA VAL A 157 -8.66 -20.69 9.87
C VAL A 157 -7.21 -20.59 10.35
N ILE A 158 -6.96 -20.03 11.54
CA ILE A 158 -5.59 -19.86 12.04
C ILE A 158 -4.91 -21.20 12.34
N LYS A 159 -5.65 -22.19 12.85
CA LYS A 159 -5.13 -23.53 13.08
C LYS A 159 -4.62 -24.14 11.78
N ARG A 160 -5.34 -23.97 10.66
CA ARG A 160 -4.90 -24.46 9.35
C ARG A 160 -3.60 -23.80 8.89
N TYR A 161 -3.52 -22.46 8.93
CA TYR A 161 -2.43 -21.74 8.27
C TYR A 161 -1.20 -21.51 9.14
N ASN A 162 -1.38 -21.33 10.45
CA ASN A 162 -0.28 -21.01 11.35
C ASN A 162 0.19 -22.21 12.18
N VAL A 163 -0.72 -23.09 12.60
CA VAL A 163 -0.38 -24.24 13.45
C VAL A 163 -0.08 -25.49 12.61
N GLN A 164 -0.99 -25.88 11.73
CA GLN A 164 -0.84 -27.03 10.83
C GLN A 164 0.01 -26.69 9.61
N LYS A 165 0.22 -25.40 9.33
CA LYS A 165 1.00 -24.88 8.22
C LYS A 165 0.63 -25.52 6.88
N ALA A 166 -0.66 -25.60 6.59
CA ALA A 166 -1.20 -26.33 5.44
C ALA A 166 -0.64 -25.86 4.08
N LEU A 167 -0.10 -24.64 4.00
CA LEU A 167 0.50 -24.10 2.78
C LEU A 167 2.04 -24.27 2.73
N GLY A 168 2.67 -24.73 3.80
CA GLY A 168 4.13 -24.93 3.91
C GLY A 168 4.75 -24.23 5.12
N ASP A 169 5.93 -24.70 5.55
CA ASP A 169 6.55 -24.31 6.82
C ASP A 169 6.84 -22.81 6.99
N ASN A 170 7.08 -22.10 5.89
CA ASN A 170 7.40 -20.68 5.84
C ASN A 170 6.24 -19.83 5.31
N ARG A 171 5.01 -20.35 5.31
CA ARG A 171 3.81 -19.73 4.72
C ARG A 171 2.71 -19.53 5.76
N THR A 172 3.10 -19.01 6.93
CA THR A 172 2.19 -18.62 8.01
C THR A 172 1.76 -17.17 7.86
N VAL A 173 0.56 -16.82 8.33
CA VAL A 173 0.08 -15.43 8.31
C VAL A 173 0.50 -14.72 9.59
N LYS A 174 1.37 -13.71 9.48
CA LYS A 174 1.88 -12.97 10.64
C LYS A 174 0.95 -11.84 11.10
N TYR A 175 0.29 -11.16 10.15
CA TYR A 175 -0.47 -9.95 10.40
C TYR A 175 -1.96 -10.22 10.18
N TRP A 176 -2.76 -9.95 11.20
CA TRP A 176 -4.20 -10.13 11.19
C TRP A 176 -4.85 -8.82 11.59
N GLU A 177 -5.58 -8.21 10.67
CA GLU A 177 -6.25 -6.94 10.89
C GLU A 177 -7.69 -7.16 11.31
N MET A 178 -8.07 -6.49 12.39
CA MET A 178 -9.35 -6.67 13.07
C MET A 178 -10.37 -5.69 12.48
N TRP A 179 -11.19 -6.19 11.56
CA TRP A 179 -12.21 -5.44 10.81
C TRP A 179 -11.65 -4.48 9.75
N ASN A 180 -12.55 -3.75 9.08
CA ASN A 180 -12.25 -2.67 8.15
C ASN A 180 -13.32 -1.57 8.31
N GLU A 181 -12.90 -0.33 8.53
CA GLU A 181 -13.77 0.85 8.60
C GLU A 181 -15.12 0.62 9.32
N SER A 182 -15.04 0.16 10.57
CA SER A 182 -16.19 -0.33 11.33
C SER A 182 -17.38 0.62 11.43
N THR A 183 -17.19 1.91 11.16
CA THR A 183 -18.23 2.93 11.20
C THR A 183 -19.04 3.08 9.92
N ASN A 184 -18.52 2.66 8.77
CA ASN A 184 -19.03 3.10 7.48
C ASN A 184 -18.92 2.08 6.33
N GLU A 185 -18.28 0.92 6.52
CA GLU A 185 -18.27 -0.11 5.48
C GLU A 185 -19.54 -0.97 5.48
N GLY A 186 -20.04 -1.28 4.27
CA GLY A 186 -21.23 -2.11 4.04
C GLY A 186 -21.09 -3.59 4.43
N ASP A 187 -19.87 -4.06 4.73
CA ASP A 187 -19.62 -5.44 5.18
C ASP A 187 -19.91 -5.68 6.67
N GLY A 188 -20.29 -4.60 7.38
CA GLY A 188 -20.91 -4.64 8.69
C GLY A 188 -20.48 -3.43 9.52
N ILE A 189 -21.47 -2.73 10.06
CA ILE A 189 -21.26 -1.54 10.89
C ILE A 189 -21.26 -1.95 12.36
N LEU A 190 -20.19 -1.59 13.06
CA LEU A 190 -19.97 -1.82 14.47
C LEU A 190 -19.77 -0.49 15.19
N ASN A 191 -20.42 -0.32 16.35
CA ASN A 191 -20.02 0.70 17.31
C ASN A 191 -18.81 0.23 18.16
N GLN A 192 -18.23 1.12 18.96
CA GLN A 192 -17.05 0.82 19.78
C GLN A 192 -17.24 -0.37 20.74
N THR A 193 -18.43 -0.52 21.34
CA THR A 193 -18.74 -1.65 22.24
C THR A 193 -18.78 -2.97 21.48
N GLU A 194 -19.43 -2.99 20.30
CA GLU A 194 -19.49 -4.17 19.44
C GLU A 194 -18.11 -4.53 18.90
N TYR A 195 -17.33 -3.54 18.47
CA TYR A 195 -15.95 -3.71 18.03
C TYR A 195 -15.06 -4.28 19.14
N LYS A 196 -15.19 -3.76 20.37
CA LYS A 196 -14.48 -4.28 21.53
C LYS A 196 -14.82 -5.75 21.78
N ALA A 197 -16.10 -6.10 21.77
CA ALA A 197 -16.55 -7.48 21.94
C ALA A 197 -15.99 -8.41 20.85
N PHE A 198 -16.00 -7.96 19.60
CA PHE A 198 -15.39 -8.68 18.47
C PHE A 198 -13.88 -8.91 18.68
N VAL A 199 -13.11 -7.85 18.96
CA VAL A 199 -11.65 -7.95 19.12
C VAL A 199 -11.28 -8.79 20.32
N GLN A 200 -11.97 -8.65 21.45
CA GLN A 200 -11.72 -9.46 22.64
C GLN A 200 -12.06 -10.93 22.38
N THR A 201 -13.16 -11.24 21.71
CA THR A 201 -13.57 -12.64 21.49
C THR A 201 -12.71 -13.30 20.41
N VAL A 202 -12.70 -12.73 19.21
CA VAL A 202 -12.01 -13.29 18.04
C VAL A 202 -10.50 -13.14 18.17
N GLY A 203 -10.01 -11.98 18.62
CA GLY A 203 -8.57 -11.75 18.81
C GLY A 203 -7.94 -12.66 19.87
N ASN A 204 -8.64 -12.92 20.98
CA ASN A 204 -8.14 -13.86 21.99
C ASN A 204 -8.14 -15.30 21.46
N ALA A 205 -9.17 -15.71 20.70
CA ALA A 205 -9.22 -17.03 20.08
C ALA A 205 -8.06 -17.24 19.11
N LEU A 206 -7.74 -16.24 18.28
CA LEU A 206 -6.57 -16.28 17.39
C LEU A 206 -5.25 -16.41 18.19
N LYS A 207 -5.02 -15.55 19.18
CA LYS A 207 -3.80 -15.58 20.01
C LYS A 207 -3.66 -16.85 20.85
N ALA A 208 -4.76 -17.51 21.20
CA ALA A 208 -4.73 -18.80 21.86
C ALA A 208 -4.20 -19.92 20.95
N GLN A 209 -4.45 -19.84 19.65
CA GLN A 209 -3.92 -20.80 18.67
C GLN A 209 -2.46 -20.50 18.29
N ASP A 210 -2.12 -19.22 18.07
CA ASP A 210 -0.76 -18.79 17.78
C ASP A 210 -0.46 -17.44 18.46
N PRO A 211 0.25 -17.43 19.59
CA PRO A 211 0.56 -16.21 20.33
C PRO A 211 1.61 -15.32 19.62
N THR A 212 2.22 -15.79 18.53
CA THR A 212 3.28 -15.04 17.81
C THR A 212 2.74 -14.07 16.76
N ILE A 213 1.46 -14.18 16.40
CA ILE A 213 0.81 -13.29 15.44
C ILE A 213 0.75 -11.85 15.95
N LYS A 214 0.51 -10.93 15.02
CA LYS A 214 0.26 -9.51 15.29
C LYS A 214 -1.16 -9.16 14.94
N LEU A 215 -1.91 -8.67 15.93
CA LEU A 215 -3.23 -8.12 15.72
C LEU A 215 -3.13 -6.61 15.47
N ILE A 216 -3.76 -6.16 14.38
CA ILE A 216 -3.74 -4.79 13.89
C ILE A 216 -5.17 -4.23 13.99
N GLY A 217 -5.35 -3.00 14.45
CA GLY A 217 -6.66 -2.34 14.46
C GLY A 217 -6.60 -0.91 14.99
N PRO A 218 -7.66 -0.09 14.84
CA PRO A 218 -9.00 -0.50 14.44
C PRO A 218 -9.30 -0.49 12.94
N ALA A 219 -8.32 -0.17 12.08
CA ALA A 219 -8.55 0.05 10.65
C ALA A 219 -9.65 1.10 10.41
N HIS A 220 -9.65 2.17 11.22
CA HIS A 220 -10.65 3.23 11.11
C HIS A 220 -10.46 4.02 9.81
N SER A 221 -11.55 4.52 9.23
CA SER A 221 -11.57 5.22 7.93
C SER A 221 -10.75 6.52 7.90
N TRP A 222 -10.42 7.06 9.07
CA TRP A 222 -9.68 8.31 9.22
C TRP A 222 -8.66 8.21 10.34
N SER A 223 -7.67 9.12 10.29
CA SER A 223 -6.66 9.30 11.32
C SER A 223 -7.20 10.07 12.55
N ASP A 224 -8.13 9.50 13.29
CA ASP A 224 -8.79 10.15 14.44
C ASP A 224 -7.99 9.98 15.75
N LEU A 225 -6.75 10.43 15.71
CA LEU A 225 -5.73 10.16 16.74
C LEU A 225 -5.94 10.88 18.09
N GLY A 226 -6.88 11.82 18.14
CA GLY A 226 -7.21 12.58 19.35
C GLY A 226 -7.97 11.79 20.41
N THR A 227 -8.03 12.34 21.62
CA THR A 227 -8.80 11.76 22.74
C THR A 227 -10.27 11.57 22.35
N GLY A 228 -10.76 10.33 22.44
CA GLY A 228 -12.14 9.96 22.12
C GLY A 228 -12.35 9.45 20.70
N GLY A 229 -11.35 9.55 19.81
CA GLY A 229 -11.37 8.88 18.51
C GLY A 229 -11.23 7.36 18.64
N TRP A 230 -11.61 6.63 17.61
CA TRP A 230 -11.53 5.18 17.47
C TRP A 230 -10.13 4.62 17.66
N VAL A 231 -9.09 5.26 17.10
CA VAL A 231 -7.71 4.80 17.29
C VAL A 231 -7.30 4.95 18.77
N SER A 232 -7.68 6.06 19.42
CA SER A 232 -7.44 6.25 20.86
C SER A 232 -8.24 5.26 21.71
N PHE A 233 -9.49 4.99 21.36
CA PHE A 233 -10.33 3.98 22.00
C PHE A 233 -9.67 2.60 21.94
N ALA A 234 -9.20 2.19 20.76
CA ALA A 234 -8.51 0.90 20.60
C ALA A 234 -7.24 0.82 21.46
N ALA A 235 -6.46 1.90 21.54
CA ALA A 235 -5.29 1.95 22.42
C ALA A 235 -5.68 1.76 23.90
N LYS A 236 -6.77 2.38 24.36
CA LYS A 236 -7.19 2.33 25.78
C LYS A 236 -7.87 1.02 26.15
N GLU A 237 -8.75 0.53 25.29
CA GLU A 237 -9.69 -0.54 25.64
C GLU A 237 -9.26 -1.93 25.17
N LEU A 238 -8.28 -2.00 24.26
CA LEU A 238 -7.86 -3.24 23.59
C LEU A 238 -6.36 -3.52 23.72
N GLU A 239 -5.71 -2.96 24.75
CA GLU A 239 -4.26 -3.09 24.97
C GLU A 239 -3.76 -4.54 24.98
N SER A 240 -4.53 -5.43 25.61
CA SER A 240 -4.18 -6.84 25.73
C SER A 240 -4.32 -7.62 24.41
N GLN A 241 -5.10 -7.12 23.46
CA GLN A 241 -5.35 -7.77 22.17
C GLN A 241 -4.44 -7.21 21.07
N LEU A 242 -4.41 -5.89 20.89
CA LEU A 242 -3.77 -5.27 19.72
C LEU A 242 -2.26 -5.08 19.90
N ASP A 243 -1.51 -5.31 18.83
CA ASP A 243 -0.06 -5.09 18.75
C ASP A 243 0.29 -3.77 18.04
N ILE A 244 -0.52 -3.37 17.05
CA ILE A 244 -0.29 -2.24 16.17
C ILE A 244 -1.59 -1.46 16.03
N LEU A 245 -1.52 -0.13 16.17
CA LEU A 245 -2.65 0.75 15.89
C LEU A 245 -2.72 1.03 14.39
N SER A 246 -3.90 0.91 13.78
CA SER A 246 -4.12 1.18 12.36
C SER A 246 -5.29 2.09 12.05
N TRP A 247 -5.14 2.83 10.96
CA TRP A 247 -6.16 3.66 10.35
C TRP A 247 -5.91 3.77 8.85
N HIS A 248 -6.88 4.31 8.13
CA HIS A 248 -6.77 4.69 6.74
C HIS A 248 -6.54 6.19 6.65
N ASP A 249 -5.80 6.60 5.63
CA ASP A 249 -5.51 8.01 5.39
C ASP A 249 -5.35 8.21 3.89
N TYR A 250 -6.45 8.57 3.24
CA TYR A 250 -6.48 8.92 1.83
C TYR A 250 -6.19 10.39 1.64
N GLY A 251 -5.61 10.75 0.50
CA GLY A 251 -5.40 12.14 0.12
C GLY A 251 -6.68 12.99 0.07
N PRO A 252 -6.52 14.30 -0.10
CA PRO A 252 -7.62 15.25 0.02
C PRO A 252 -8.66 15.06 -1.10
N ASP A 253 -9.76 15.81 -1.01
CA ASP A 253 -10.89 15.71 -1.92
C ASP A 253 -10.47 15.77 -3.42
N PRO A 254 -11.18 15.05 -4.33
CA PRO A 254 -11.01 15.14 -5.78
C PRO A 254 -11.03 16.55 -6.39
N VAL A 255 -11.58 17.54 -5.70
CA VAL A 255 -11.59 18.95 -6.14
C VAL A 255 -10.45 19.79 -5.54
N SER A 256 -9.70 19.24 -4.58
CA SER A 256 -8.54 19.93 -3.99
C SER A 256 -7.46 20.20 -5.03
N SER A 257 -6.74 21.30 -4.83
CA SER A 257 -5.67 21.71 -5.73
C SER A 257 -4.51 20.71 -5.76
N ASP A 258 -3.73 20.73 -6.84
CA ASP A 258 -2.50 19.93 -6.94
C ASP A 258 -1.51 20.24 -5.81
N ALA A 259 -1.44 21.51 -5.38
CA ALA A 259 -0.58 21.95 -4.28
C ALA A 259 -0.98 21.28 -2.96
N GLU A 260 -2.28 21.23 -2.67
CA GLU A 260 -2.81 20.59 -1.47
C GLU A 260 -2.51 19.09 -1.47
N ARG A 261 -2.74 18.41 -2.59
CA ARG A 261 -2.40 16.99 -2.76
C ARG A 261 -0.91 16.72 -2.57
N MET A 262 -0.03 17.56 -3.11
CA MET A 262 1.42 17.40 -3.00
C MET A 262 1.99 17.80 -1.64
N ASN A 263 1.21 18.47 -0.79
CA ASN A 263 1.59 18.83 0.58
C ASN A 263 1.04 17.86 1.65
N TRP A 264 0.11 16.97 1.28
CA TRP A 264 -0.53 16.03 2.20
C TRP A 264 0.44 15.13 2.98
N GLN A 265 1.53 14.69 2.36
CA GLN A 265 2.26 13.51 2.84
C GLN A 265 2.99 13.72 4.17
N LYS A 266 3.52 14.90 4.45
CA LYS A 266 4.30 15.10 5.69
C LYS A 266 3.40 14.98 6.92
N GLU A 267 2.31 15.73 6.95
CA GLU A 267 1.39 15.70 8.07
C GLU A 267 0.78 14.30 8.23
N HIS A 268 0.29 13.72 7.14
CA HIS A 268 -0.50 12.49 7.18
C HIS A 268 0.32 11.20 7.28
N TYR A 269 1.49 11.16 6.64
CA TYR A 269 2.32 9.95 6.53
C TYR A 269 3.65 10.04 7.29
N TYR A 270 3.99 11.20 7.86
CA TYR A 270 5.09 11.31 8.82
C TYR A 270 4.58 11.69 10.21
N ASP A 271 3.95 12.86 10.37
CA ASP A 271 3.63 13.41 11.69
C ASP A 271 2.61 12.53 12.44
N LYS A 272 1.54 12.09 11.78
CA LYS A 272 0.53 11.18 12.38
C LYS A 272 1.07 9.79 12.72
N ILE A 273 1.99 9.26 11.92
CA ILE A 273 2.67 7.99 12.23
C ILE A 273 3.56 8.16 13.47
N ILE A 274 4.30 9.28 13.56
CA ILE A 274 5.06 9.61 14.76
C ILE A 274 4.13 9.77 15.96
N GLU A 275 3.00 10.44 15.81
CA GLU A 275 2.00 10.61 16.86
C GLU A 275 1.51 9.24 17.39
N GLY A 276 1.10 8.34 16.50
CA GLY A 276 0.74 6.95 16.81
C GLY A 276 1.80 6.22 17.63
N ARG A 277 3.05 6.26 17.18
CA ARG A 277 4.15 5.50 17.79
C ARG A 277 4.67 6.10 19.08
N THR A 278 4.53 7.41 19.25
CA THR A 278 5.03 8.12 20.43
C THR A 278 4.01 8.18 21.57
N GLY A 279 2.75 7.79 21.30
CA GLY A 279 1.67 7.70 22.27
C GLY A 279 0.65 8.84 22.20
N GLY A 280 0.77 9.73 21.21
CA GLY A 280 -0.13 10.85 20.99
C GLY A 280 -0.05 11.96 22.04
N ILE A 281 -0.69 13.09 21.74
CA ILE A 281 -0.80 14.21 22.68
C ILE A 281 -1.52 13.74 23.96
N GLY A 282 -0.97 14.06 25.12
CA GLY A 282 -1.54 13.66 26.42
C GLY A 282 -1.59 12.15 26.66
N GLY A 283 -0.87 11.35 25.87
CA GLY A 283 -0.93 9.89 25.98
C GLY A 283 -2.23 9.28 25.42
N ALA A 284 -2.92 9.97 24.51
CA ALA A 284 -4.18 9.51 23.91
C ALA A 284 -4.06 8.12 23.26
N LEU A 285 -2.89 7.80 22.71
CA LEU A 285 -2.60 6.55 22.00
C LEU A 285 -1.71 5.60 22.82
N THR A 286 -1.59 5.84 24.13
CA THR A 286 -0.85 4.99 25.06
C THR A 286 -1.83 4.09 25.82
N GLY A 287 -1.56 2.78 25.88
CA GLY A 287 -2.39 1.84 26.63
C GLY A 287 -2.39 2.13 28.15
N PRO A 288 -3.38 1.64 28.91
CA PRO A 288 -3.46 1.82 30.37
C PRO A 288 -2.20 1.43 31.16
N SER A 289 -1.39 0.48 30.68
CA SER A 289 -0.12 0.08 31.30
C SER A 289 1.07 0.99 30.97
N GLY A 290 0.87 1.99 30.09
CA GLY A 290 1.96 2.78 29.49
C GLY A 290 2.47 2.21 28.16
N LYS A 291 1.83 1.15 27.62
CA LYS A 291 2.19 0.55 26.34
C LYS A 291 2.11 1.56 25.19
N LYS A 292 3.19 1.68 24.42
CA LYS A 292 3.20 2.32 23.11
C LYS A 292 3.06 1.26 22.02
N TYR A 293 2.44 1.64 20.92
CA TYR A 293 2.12 0.73 19.82
C TYR A 293 3.01 0.98 18.60
N GLY A 294 3.08 -0.02 17.73
CA GLY A 294 3.39 0.24 16.33
C GLY A 294 2.27 1.06 15.66
N ALA A 295 2.57 1.66 14.52
CA ALA A 295 1.59 2.39 13.72
C ALA A 295 1.54 1.86 12.29
N ALA A 296 0.33 1.66 11.78
CA ALA A 296 0.07 1.21 10.43
C ALA A 296 -0.94 2.11 9.73
N ILE A 297 -0.66 2.44 8.47
CA ILE A 297 -1.69 2.95 7.56
C ILE A 297 -1.96 1.83 6.56
N THR A 298 -3.08 1.15 6.75
CA THR A 298 -3.41 -0.07 6.01
C THR A 298 -4.16 0.20 4.73
N GLU A 299 -4.58 1.45 4.51
CA GLU A 299 -4.98 1.97 3.21
C GLU A 299 -4.57 3.44 3.06
N TYR A 300 -3.90 3.74 1.94
CA TYR A 300 -3.69 5.10 1.47
C TYR A 300 -3.73 5.14 -0.06
N ASN A 301 -4.18 6.26 -0.62
CA ASN A 301 -3.98 6.65 -2.02
C ASN A 301 -4.09 8.18 -2.08
N MET A 302 -3.88 8.81 -3.25
CA MET A 302 -4.02 10.27 -3.38
C MET A 302 -5.45 10.78 -3.18
N SER A 303 -6.44 9.90 -3.17
CA SER A 303 -7.86 10.20 -3.11
C SER A 303 -8.60 8.98 -2.61
N HIS A 304 -9.69 9.21 -1.88
CA HIS A 304 -10.66 8.19 -1.49
C HIS A 304 -11.76 7.99 -2.54
N ALA A 305 -11.85 8.87 -3.54
CA ALA A 305 -12.98 8.87 -4.46
C ALA A 305 -12.82 7.84 -5.58
N ASP A 306 -13.86 7.04 -5.71
CA ASP A 306 -13.91 5.74 -6.35
C ASP A 306 -14.62 5.75 -7.71
N GLY A 307 -14.68 6.90 -8.38
CA GLY A 307 -15.15 7.02 -9.77
C GLY A 307 -16.30 7.97 -10.01
N GLY A 308 -16.98 7.79 -11.15
CA GLY A 308 -18.09 8.65 -11.58
C GLY A 308 -17.63 10.05 -12.01
N SER A 309 -18.42 11.08 -11.69
CA SER A 309 -18.11 12.47 -12.05
C SER A 309 -16.87 13.04 -11.35
N THR A 310 -16.33 12.34 -10.35
CA THR A 310 -15.14 12.74 -9.58
C THR A 310 -13.88 11.98 -9.98
N TYR A 311 -13.95 11.14 -11.03
CA TYR A 311 -12.76 10.47 -11.56
C TYR A 311 -11.73 11.48 -12.07
N ASN A 312 -10.46 11.25 -11.71
CA ASN A 312 -9.35 12.09 -12.12
C ASN A 312 -8.28 11.24 -12.83
N LEU A 313 -7.94 11.62 -14.07
CA LEU A 313 -6.89 10.95 -14.86
C LEU A 313 -5.51 10.94 -14.14
N LYS A 314 -5.30 11.87 -13.19
CA LYS A 314 -4.09 11.93 -12.36
C LYS A 314 -3.90 10.69 -11.49
N TYR A 315 -4.95 9.91 -11.20
CA TYR A 315 -4.86 8.67 -10.40
C TYR A 315 -3.93 7.63 -11.03
N HIS A 316 -3.81 7.62 -12.36
CA HIS A 316 -2.97 6.67 -13.09
C HIS A 316 -1.71 7.29 -13.73
N SER A 317 -1.44 8.57 -13.48
CA SER A 317 -0.33 9.32 -14.10
C SER A 317 0.90 9.44 -13.18
N GLU A 318 1.94 10.11 -13.68
CA GLU A 318 3.12 10.51 -12.92
C GLU A 318 2.80 11.35 -11.69
N PHE A 319 1.64 12.01 -11.66
CA PHE A 319 1.15 12.72 -10.49
C PHE A 319 0.94 11.75 -9.31
N ASN A 320 0.23 10.63 -9.50
CA ASN A 320 0.11 9.62 -8.45
C ASN A 320 1.43 8.93 -8.14
N ALA A 321 2.25 8.68 -9.15
CA ALA A 321 3.57 8.11 -8.94
C ALA A 321 4.41 8.99 -7.98
N THR A 322 4.33 10.31 -8.14
CA THR A 322 4.99 11.31 -7.31
C THR A 322 4.38 11.35 -5.91
N TYR A 323 3.04 11.39 -5.81
CA TYR A 323 2.32 11.34 -4.53
C TYR A 323 2.72 10.10 -3.72
N ALA A 324 2.66 8.93 -4.33
CA ALA A 324 3.01 7.65 -3.71
C ALA A 324 4.48 7.62 -3.27
N GLY A 325 5.39 8.17 -4.08
CA GLY A 325 6.82 8.18 -3.76
C GLY A 325 7.12 9.03 -2.53
N SER A 326 6.50 10.21 -2.47
CA SER A 326 6.52 11.09 -1.30
C SER A 326 5.95 10.42 -0.05
N ALA A 327 4.81 9.73 -0.21
CA ALA A 327 4.14 9.04 0.87
C ALA A 327 5.02 7.94 1.49
N ILE A 328 5.64 7.11 0.65
CA ILE A 328 6.57 6.05 1.08
C ILE A 328 7.78 6.64 1.80
N ILE A 329 8.37 7.73 1.29
CA ILE A 329 9.52 8.40 1.95
C ILE A 329 9.13 8.88 3.34
N ASN A 330 7.98 9.52 3.49
CA ASN A 330 7.50 10.02 4.77
C ASN A 330 7.21 8.88 5.75
N ALA A 331 6.56 7.80 5.30
CA ALA A 331 6.30 6.62 6.11
C ALA A 331 7.59 5.90 6.56
N LEU A 332 8.58 5.77 5.66
CA LEU A 332 9.90 5.20 5.97
C LEU A 332 10.64 6.04 7.02
N LYS A 333 10.63 7.37 6.89
CA LYS A 333 11.25 8.28 7.86
C LYS A 333 10.54 8.23 9.22
N ALA A 334 9.22 8.09 9.24
CA ALA A 334 8.46 7.90 10.46
C ALA A 334 8.56 6.47 11.04
N LYS A 335 9.18 5.54 10.30
CA LYS A 335 9.33 4.13 10.66
C LYS A 335 7.98 3.46 10.92
N ALA A 336 7.04 3.64 9.99
CA ALA A 336 5.75 2.95 10.01
C ALA A 336 5.95 1.43 10.04
N ASP A 337 5.11 0.69 10.75
CA ASP A 337 5.18 -0.77 10.83
C ASP A 337 4.59 -1.42 9.57
N LEU A 338 3.47 -0.88 9.07
CA LEU A 338 2.87 -1.23 7.78
C LEU A 338 2.42 0.06 7.07
N PHE A 339 2.60 0.14 5.75
CA PHE A 339 2.11 1.26 4.94
C PHE A 339 1.68 0.71 3.57
N LEU A 340 0.37 0.69 3.31
CA LEU A 340 -0.22 -0.15 2.27
C LEU A 340 -1.05 0.69 1.30
N PHE A 341 -0.62 0.74 0.04
CA PHE A 341 -1.29 1.49 -1.02
C PHE A 341 -2.59 0.78 -1.41
N TYR A 342 -3.73 1.46 -1.34
CA TYR A 342 -5.01 0.94 -1.83
C TYR A 342 -5.15 1.32 -3.31
N ASN A 343 -5.15 0.40 -4.27
CA ASN A 343 -4.99 -1.06 -4.19
C ASN A 343 -4.26 -1.57 -5.45
N LEU A 344 -4.08 -2.90 -5.60
CA LEU A 344 -3.43 -3.46 -6.79
C LEU A 344 -4.26 -3.27 -8.07
N SER A 345 -5.57 -3.45 -8.00
CA SER A 345 -6.45 -3.35 -9.16
C SER A 345 -7.90 -3.29 -8.70
N GLU A 346 -8.74 -2.63 -9.49
CA GLU A 346 -10.10 -2.36 -9.08
C GLU A 346 -11.10 -2.42 -10.22
N THR A 347 -12.30 -2.94 -9.95
CA THR A 347 -13.36 -3.07 -10.95
C THR A 347 -14.39 -1.95 -10.84
N GLY A 348 -15.16 -1.78 -11.91
CA GLY A 348 -16.24 -0.81 -11.95
C GLY A 348 -15.76 0.58 -12.31
N THR A 349 -16.40 1.61 -11.75
CA THR A 349 -15.99 3.00 -11.97
C THR A 349 -14.80 3.42 -11.14
N ASN A 350 -14.36 2.57 -10.19
CA ASN A 350 -13.22 2.85 -9.34
C ASN A 350 -11.90 2.51 -10.05
N LEU A 351 -11.02 3.51 -10.05
CA LEU A 351 -9.83 3.60 -10.86
C LEU A 351 -8.68 4.16 -10.00
N LEU A 352 -8.54 3.63 -8.78
CA LEU A 352 -7.44 3.91 -7.85
C LEU A 352 -6.33 2.85 -7.92
N GLY A 353 -6.57 1.75 -8.63
CA GLY A 353 -5.66 0.62 -8.74
C GLY A 353 -4.30 0.95 -9.35
N LEU A 354 -3.28 0.20 -8.93
CA LEU A 354 -1.93 0.25 -9.53
C LEU A 354 -1.87 -0.43 -10.92
N LEU A 355 -2.81 -1.33 -11.19
CA LEU A 355 -2.87 -2.16 -12.39
C LEU A 355 -4.23 -2.03 -13.07
N ASP A 356 -4.22 -2.16 -14.39
CA ASP A 356 -5.42 -2.32 -15.20
C ASP A 356 -6.18 -3.59 -14.82
N ASN A 357 -7.49 -3.47 -14.64
CA ASN A 357 -8.32 -4.53 -14.07
C ASN A 357 -8.64 -5.70 -15.00
N SER A 358 -8.26 -5.61 -16.26
CA SER A 358 -8.47 -6.67 -17.24
C SER A 358 -7.14 -7.33 -17.60
N SER A 359 -6.13 -6.53 -17.87
CA SER A 359 -4.82 -7.00 -18.37
C SER A 359 -3.74 -7.12 -17.29
N PHE A 360 -3.96 -6.55 -16.10
CA PHE A 360 -2.93 -6.35 -15.07
C PHE A 360 -1.69 -5.61 -15.61
N ALA A 361 -1.88 -4.78 -16.64
CA ALA A 361 -0.87 -3.86 -17.13
C ALA A 361 -0.67 -2.73 -16.10
N PRO A 362 0.56 -2.37 -15.76
CA PRO A 362 0.82 -1.38 -14.72
C PRO A 362 0.52 0.06 -15.17
N TYR A 363 -0.14 0.81 -14.31
CA TYR A 363 -0.21 2.28 -14.40
C TYR A 363 1.06 2.93 -13.84
N LYS A 364 1.21 4.25 -13.98
CA LYS A 364 2.40 4.97 -13.49
C LYS A 364 2.69 4.77 -11.99
N PRO A 365 1.74 4.84 -11.04
CA PRO A 365 2.06 4.66 -9.62
C PRO A 365 2.65 3.29 -9.28
N TYR A 366 2.34 2.23 -10.04
CA TYR A 366 2.98 0.91 -9.83
C TYR A 366 4.50 1.01 -9.93
N TYR A 367 5.01 1.81 -10.86
CA TYR A 367 6.44 1.93 -11.08
C TYR A 367 7.17 2.65 -9.95
N THR A 368 6.47 3.44 -9.12
CA THR A 368 7.01 3.94 -7.87
C THR A 368 7.22 2.81 -6.88
N ILE A 369 6.23 1.93 -6.69
CA ILE A 369 6.35 0.73 -5.83
C ILE A 369 7.52 -0.15 -6.31
N TYR A 370 7.60 -0.36 -7.63
CA TYR A 370 8.71 -1.08 -8.26
C TYR A 370 10.08 -0.46 -7.96
N LEU A 371 10.20 0.88 -8.00
CA LEU A 371 11.44 1.58 -7.67
C LEU A 371 11.86 1.29 -6.23
N PHE A 372 10.95 1.44 -5.26
CA PHE A 372 11.28 1.20 -3.85
C PHE A 372 11.66 -0.25 -3.58
N GLY A 373 10.91 -1.22 -4.12
CA GLY A 373 11.22 -2.62 -3.90
C GLY A 373 12.54 -3.09 -4.53
N ASN A 374 12.97 -2.48 -5.65
CA ASN A 374 14.18 -2.88 -6.37
C ASN A 374 15.42 -2.03 -6.10
N TYR A 375 15.25 -0.78 -5.68
CA TYR A 375 16.34 0.20 -5.56
C TYR A 375 16.30 0.93 -4.21
N THR A 376 16.01 0.18 -3.16
CA THR A 376 16.19 0.58 -1.76
C THR A 376 17.01 -0.50 -1.06
N GLY A 377 18.02 -0.09 -0.30
CA GLY A 377 18.86 -0.97 0.48
C GLY A 377 18.18 -1.51 1.75
N THR A 378 18.92 -2.29 2.52
CA THR A 378 18.43 -2.89 3.78
C THR A 378 18.75 -2.05 5.02
N ARG A 379 19.62 -1.05 4.89
CA ARG A 379 20.04 -0.15 5.98
C ARG A 379 19.76 1.31 5.62
N ALA A 380 19.03 2.02 6.45
CA ALA A 380 18.77 3.44 6.28
C ALA A 380 20.03 4.27 6.56
N LEU A 381 20.20 5.36 5.82
CA LEU A 381 21.30 6.32 5.97
C LEU A 381 20.75 7.69 6.33
N THR A 382 21.56 8.51 7.01
CA THR A 382 21.26 9.93 7.15
C THR A 382 21.53 10.68 5.86
N ALA A 383 20.64 11.61 5.55
CA ALA A 383 20.81 12.59 4.49
C ALA A 383 20.22 13.93 4.93
N THR A 384 20.81 15.03 4.47
CA THR A 384 20.39 16.41 4.80
C THR A 384 20.41 17.31 3.56
N GLY A 385 19.76 18.47 3.64
CA GLY A 385 19.62 19.42 2.53
C GLY A 385 18.31 19.25 1.78
N GLY A 386 18.31 19.58 0.48
CA GLY A 386 17.14 19.52 -0.40
C GLY A 386 16.35 20.82 -0.49
N ALA A 387 15.07 20.71 -0.81
CA ALA A 387 14.12 21.82 -0.91
C ALA A 387 12.74 21.35 -0.41
N THR A 388 11.84 22.27 -0.09
CA THR A 388 10.52 21.93 0.49
C THR A 388 9.70 20.95 -0.36
N SER A 389 9.75 21.09 -1.69
CA SER A 389 9.07 20.20 -2.64
C SER A 389 9.96 19.09 -3.20
N LEU A 390 11.11 18.82 -2.56
CA LEU A 390 12.04 17.77 -2.96
C LEU A 390 12.27 16.79 -1.79
N ASP A 391 11.47 15.74 -1.76
CA ASP A 391 11.60 14.67 -0.79
C ASP A 391 12.72 13.69 -1.17
N TYR A 392 13.36 13.07 -0.18
CA TYR A 392 14.44 12.10 -0.42
C TYR A 392 14.53 11.03 0.67
N TYR A 393 15.04 9.86 0.29
CA TYR A 393 15.41 8.77 1.20
C TYR A 393 16.69 8.09 0.75
N ALA A 394 17.62 7.86 1.68
CA ALA A 394 18.91 7.25 1.41
C ALA A 394 19.06 5.92 2.17
N SER A 395 19.64 4.92 1.50
CA SER A 395 19.86 3.60 2.08
C SER A 395 21.11 2.93 1.50
N LYS A 396 21.57 1.88 2.17
CA LYS A 396 22.66 1.01 1.72
C LYS A 396 22.18 -0.42 1.69
N ASP A 397 22.44 -1.13 0.60
CA ASP A 397 22.36 -2.58 0.60
C ASP A 397 23.62 -3.14 1.25
N THR A 398 23.44 -3.78 2.40
CA THR A 398 24.55 -4.32 3.20
C THR A 398 25.21 -5.54 2.56
N VAL A 399 24.53 -6.23 1.63
CA VAL A 399 25.08 -7.40 0.93
C VAL A 399 25.94 -6.95 -0.26
N SER A 400 25.38 -6.14 -1.15
CA SER A 400 26.12 -5.67 -2.34
C SER A 400 27.06 -4.49 -2.07
N GLY A 401 26.91 -3.80 -0.94
CA GLY A 401 27.66 -2.59 -0.60
C GLY A 401 27.20 -1.33 -1.35
N LYS A 402 26.20 -1.44 -2.24
CA LYS A 402 25.67 -0.32 -3.04
C LYS A 402 24.87 0.66 -2.18
N TYR A 403 24.90 1.92 -2.58
CA TYR A 403 24.10 2.97 -1.98
C TYR A 403 22.93 3.31 -2.89
N TYR A 404 21.79 3.60 -2.29
CA TYR A 404 20.58 4.03 -2.98
C TYR A 404 20.12 5.36 -2.43
N LEU A 405 19.74 6.26 -3.33
CA LEU A 405 19.15 7.54 -2.99
C LEU A 405 17.94 7.76 -3.91
N THR A 406 16.74 7.82 -3.35
CA THR A 406 15.50 8.12 -4.08
C THR A 406 15.08 9.54 -3.78
N LEU A 407 14.76 10.32 -4.82
CA LEU A 407 14.28 11.70 -4.76
C LEU A 407 12.91 11.79 -5.42
N VAL A 408 12.06 12.65 -4.88
CA VAL A 408 10.71 12.93 -5.39
C VAL A 408 10.55 14.43 -5.52
N ASN A 409 10.43 14.93 -6.75
CA ASN A 409 10.11 16.34 -7.00
C ASN A 409 8.59 16.51 -7.12
N LYS A 410 8.00 17.18 -6.13
CA LYS A 410 6.56 17.45 -6.00
C LYS A 410 6.17 18.87 -6.41
N SER A 411 7.09 19.61 -7.02
CA SER A 411 6.84 21.00 -7.40
C SER A 411 5.65 21.09 -8.36
N VAL A 412 4.64 21.84 -7.94
CA VAL A 412 3.42 22.08 -8.74
C VAL A 412 3.54 23.33 -9.62
N ASP A 413 4.54 24.16 -9.37
CA ASP A 413 4.83 25.41 -10.09
C ASP A 413 5.72 25.20 -11.34
N GLY A 414 6.03 23.94 -11.68
CA GLY A 414 6.92 23.60 -12.78
C GLY A 414 8.42 23.66 -12.46
N THR A 415 8.80 23.89 -11.19
CA THR A 415 10.22 23.98 -10.80
C THR A 415 10.97 22.67 -11.02
N THR A 416 11.98 22.72 -11.89
CA THR A 416 13.02 21.69 -12.01
C THR A 416 14.13 21.96 -11.00
N PHE A 417 14.62 20.93 -10.30
CA PHE A 417 15.75 21.07 -9.39
C PHE A 417 17.05 20.54 -10.02
N ASN A 418 18.09 21.36 -10.03
CA ASN A 418 19.47 20.92 -10.28
C ASN A 418 20.10 20.51 -8.95
N VAL A 419 20.10 19.22 -8.66
CA VAL A 419 20.52 18.68 -7.37
C VAL A 419 21.97 18.24 -7.42
N THR A 420 22.83 18.85 -6.61
CA THR A 420 24.15 18.32 -6.31
C THR A 420 24.07 17.35 -5.15
N VAL A 421 24.40 16.08 -5.38
CA VAL A 421 24.46 15.04 -4.37
C VAL A 421 25.89 14.91 -3.86
N ASN A 422 26.11 15.18 -2.58
CA ASN A 422 27.38 15.00 -1.89
C ASN A 422 27.38 13.66 -1.14
N LEU A 423 28.34 12.78 -1.46
CA LEU A 423 28.47 11.45 -0.89
C LEU A 423 29.54 11.46 0.20
N SER A 424 29.20 12.00 1.37
CA SER A 424 30.14 12.05 2.49
C SER A 424 30.48 10.64 3.00
N ASN A 425 31.74 10.42 3.35
CA ASN A 425 32.26 9.13 3.86
C ASN A 425 32.04 7.94 2.91
N ILE A 426 31.91 8.17 1.60
CA ILE A 426 31.93 7.10 0.61
C ILE A 426 33.36 6.55 0.45
N SER A 427 33.48 5.24 0.17
CA SER A 427 34.77 4.53 0.15
C SER A 427 35.70 4.91 -1.02
N GLY A 428 35.22 5.67 -2.01
CA GLY A 428 36.03 6.11 -3.15
C GLY A 428 35.53 7.44 -3.70
N ALA A 429 36.46 8.34 -4.02
CA ALA A 429 36.13 9.69 -4.52
C ALA A 429 35.54 9.69 -5.95
N THR A 430 35.62 8.57 -6.66
CA THR A 430 35.04 8.38 -8.00
C THR A 430 34.23 7.09 -8.04
N GLY A 431 33.30 7.01 -8.99
CA GLY A 431 32.50 5.82 -9.22
C GLY A 431 31.37 6.07 -10.21
N THR A 432 30.39 5.17 -10.19
CA THR A 432 29.26 5.19 -11.13
C THR A 432 27.95 5.41 -10.42
N VAL A 433 27.03 6.08 -11.10
CA VAL A 433 25.65 6.31 -10.64
C VAL A 433 24.72 5.84 -11.75
N LYS A 434 23.92 4.80 -11.47
CA LYS A 434 22.84 4.36 -12.34
C LYS A 434 21.55 5.05 -11.94
N ILE A 435 20.87 5.65 -12.90
CA ILE A 435 19.72 6.51 -12.69
C ILE A 435 18.49 5.87 -13.32
N ARG A 436 17.42 5.75 -12.53
CA ARG A 436 16.12 5.24 -12.96
C ARG A 436 15.06 6.24 -12.55
N LYS A 437 14.07 6.47 -13.40
CA LYS A 437 13.04 7.46 -13.12
C LYS A 437 11.65 7.00 -13.53
N VAL A 438 10.66 7.51 -12.80
CA VAL A 438 9.25 7.52 -13.15
C VAL A 438 8.88 8.98 -13.41
N ASP A 439 8.43 9.27 -14.62
CA ASP A 439 7.84 10.54 -15.02
C ASP A 439 6.76 10.27 -16.08
N ALA A 440 6.19 11.31 -16.69
CA ALA A 440 5.12 11.17 -17.68
C ALA A 440 5.51 10.23 -18.85
N SER A 441 6.76 10.24 -19.30
CA SER A 441 7.20 9.51 -20.50
C SER A 441 8.06 8.28 -20.20
N THR A 442 8.52 8.11 -18.97
CA THR A 442 9.53 7.11 -18.60
C THR A 442 9.01 6.17 -17.52
N ASN A 443 9.33 4.89 -17.68
CA ASN A 443 9.20 3.87 -16.65
C ASN A 443 10.62 3.37 -16.28
N PRO A 444 10.85 2.91 -15.04
CA PRO A 444 12.17 2.60 -14.50
C PRO A 444 12.71 1.22 -14.92
N THR A 445 12.28 0.73 -16.09
CA THR A 445 12.68 -0.58 -16.64
C THR A 445 14.06 -0.53 -17.29
N SER A 446 14.59 0.66 -17.55
CA SER A 446 15.96 0.91 -17.99
C SER A 446 16.65 1.94 -17.10
N ASN A 447 17.97 2.06 -17.22
CA ASN A 447 18.76 3.06 -16.49
C ASN A 447 19.69 3.83 -17.45
N THR A 448 19.98 5.08 -17.10
CA THR A 448 21.12 5.81 -17.63
C THR A 448 22.26 5.77 -16.62
N SER A 449 23.49 6.00 -17.06
CA SER A 449 24.66 6.02 -16.17
C SER A 449 25.41 7.33 -16.30
N ILE A 450 25.82 7.87 -15.16
CA ILE A 450 26.78 8.97 -15.07
C ILE A 450 27.92 8.55 -14.13
N SER A 451 29.00 9.30 -14.13
CA SER A 451 30.06 9.18 -13.12
C SER A 451 29.88 10.21 -12.03
N TYR A 452 30.32 9.87 -10.82
CA TYR A 452 30.58 10.86 -9.78
C TYR A 452 32.08 11.05 -9.61
N SER A 453 32.51 12.24 -9.23
CA SER A 453 33.92 12.58 -8.98
C SER A 453 34.02 13.50 -7.78
N THR A 454 35.14 13.49 -7.06
CA THR A 454 35.29 14.22 -5.78
C THR A 454 34.11 13.94 -4.81
N SER A 455 33.63 12.70 -4.79
CA SER A 455 32.48 12.25 -3.98
C SER A 455 31.18 13.02 -4.24
N LYS A 456 30.96 13.54 -5.45
CA LYS A 456 29.74 14.26 -5.82
C LYS A 456 29.31 14.03 -7.26
N PHE A 457 28.02 14.20 -7.52
CA PHE A 457 27.44 14.30 -8.85
C PHE A 457 26.28 15.30 -8.86
N THR A 458 25.87 15.75 -10.04
CA THR A 458 24.71 16.64 -10.21
C THR A 458 23.71 16.01 -11.17
N TYR A 459 22.42 16.17 -10.89
CA TYR A 459 21.35 15.71 -11.78
C TYR A 459 20.15 16.66 -11.73
N SER A 460 19.49 16.85 -12.87
CA SER A 460 18.28 17.67 -13.00
C SER A 460 17.02 16.82 -12.81
N ILE A 461 16.16 17.20 -11.88
CA ILE A 461 14.94 16.48 -11.52
C ILE A 461 13.73 17.32 -11.88
N ALA A 462 13.02 16.90 -12.91
CA ALA A 462 11.81 17.57 -13.39
C ALA A 462 10.67 17.47 -12.36
N PRO A 463 9.69 18.39 -12.39
CA PRO A 463 8.45 18.26 -11.65
C PRO A 463 7.77 16.91 -11.85
N TYR A 464 7.02 16.46 -10.85
CA TYR A 464 6.26 15.22 -10.87
C TYR A 464 7.08 14.01 -11.32
N SER A 465 8.27 13.87 -10.72
CA SER A 465 9.15 12.74 -10.98
C SER A 465 9.65 12.08 -9.71
N VAL A 466 9.84 10.77 -9.81
CA VAL A 466 10.50 9.94 -8.82
C VAL A 466 11.79 9.41 -9.46
N VAL A 467 12.94 9.69 -8.86
CA VAL A 467 14.25 9.31 -9.40
C VAL A 467 15.01 8.52 -8.35
N SER A 468 15.49 7.34 -8.71
CA SER A 468 16.39 6.54 -7.87
C SER A 468 17.79 6.48 -8.46
N PHE A 469 18.77 6.76 -7.61
CA PHE A 469 20.19 6.67 -7.88
C PHE A 469 20.77 5.44 -7.20
N GLU A 470 21.31 4.50 -7.97
CA GLU A 470 22.14 3.39 -7.49
C GLU A 470 23.61 3.79 -7.65
N VAL A 471 24.30 4.02 -6.54
CA VAL A 471 25.68 4.50 -6.50
C VAL A 471 26.61 3.35 -6.13
N ALA A 472 27.65 3.15 -6.96
CA ALA A 472 28.72 2.20 -6.72
C ALA A 472 30.08 2.91 -6.78
N ALA A 473 30.83 2.85 -5.68
CA ALA A 473 32.18 3.39 -5.64
C ALA A 473 33.12 2.58 -6.52
N ALA A 474 34.07 3.25 -7.19
CA ALA A 474 35.15 2.54 -7.85
C ALA A 474 35.94 1.77 -6.79
N THR A 475 36.11 0.47 -6.99
CA THR A 475 37.06 -0.32 -6.19
C THR A 475 38.46 0.12 -6.57
N GLY A 476 39.06 1.00 -5.79
CA GLY A 476 40.48 1.27 -5.91
C GLY A 476 41.26 0.00 -5.55
N THR A 477 42.06 -0.51 -6.48
CA THR A 477 43.32 -1.16 -6.07
C THR A 477 44.11 -0.07 -5.36
N LEU A 478 44.14 -0.15 -4.02
CA LEU A 478 45.01 0.68 -3.19
C LEU A 478 46.47 0.47 -3.59
#